data_AF-A0A7W6AIU2-F1
#
_entry.id   AF-A0A7W6AIU2-F1
#
_cell.length_a   1.000
_cell.length_b   1.000
_cell.length_c   1.000
_cell.angle_alpha   90.00
_cell.angle_beta   90.00
_cell.angle_gamma   90.00
#
_symmetry.space_group_name_H-M   'P 1'
#
loop_
_entity.id
_entity.type
_entity.pdbx_description
1 polymer ?
#
loop_
_entity_poly.entity_id
_entity_poly.type
_entity_poly.pdbx_seq_one_letter_code
_entity_poly.pdbx_strand_id
1 'polypeptide(L)'
;MVLGISRPWRHPKTHTYWFRRRVPKELLFLVGRTEERKSLRTKEPTVARTQYLLTAIEVEERWSLLRRAAGALASAASDETPAGIARSLPGPPEPPPTAPSSRKSAPWRGTFEAYAKDAALAPSTVKRWTGVFVALEEACGTDDLELVTRDDLIGWKRDLLASGRDPRTVRDAYVAAVKALMNWAVAEGCMTANPAADIVVAVPDKPTTRDRDFTDGEAYAILRASLAPQDTRLSREHAAARRWIPWLCAYGGARVNEMTQLRGSDVRVENGIPFLRITPEAGSVKNRKWRDVPVHPHLVEQGFLAFAKERGPGPLFYDPARGRNGQAAHPIYKKVGERLAAWVRSIGVDDPGVDPNHGWRHRFKTVGRRAGIDGALLDAIQGHAPRTEGERYGRFPVDVMMPAVARMPRYDLAKERQDAGPG
;
A
#
# COMPACT_ATOMS: atom_id res chain seq x y z
N MET A 1 42.98 -20.88 19.76
CA MET A 1 41.50 -20.96 19.81
C MET A 1 40.96 -20.58 18.44
N VAL A 2 40.34 -21.52 17.72
CA VAL A 2 39.74 -21.26 16.41
C VAL A 2 38.51 -20.37 16.63
N LEU A 3 38.55 -19.12 16.18
CA LEU A 3 37.41 -18.20 16.20
C LEU A 3 36.25 -18.85 15.45
N GLY A 4 35.22 -19.28 16.18
CA GLY A 4 34.04 -19.89 15.59
C GLY A 4 33.39 -18.91 14.62
N ILE A 5 33.47 -19.20 13.32
CA ILE A 5 32.77 -18.45 12.28
C ILE A 5 31.28 -18.53 12.60
N SER A 6 30.71 -17.41 13.04
CA SER A 6 29.28 -17.26 13.27
C SER A 6 28.53 -17.76 12.02
N ARG A 7 27.57 -18.67 12.21
CA ARG A 7 26.86 -19.34 11.12
C ARG A 7 25.51 -18.68 10.86
N PRO A 8 24.96 -18.79 9.62
CA PRO A 8 23.59 -18.40 9.35
C PRO A 8 22.61 -19.04 10.34
N TRP A 9 21.81 -18.24 11.04
CA TRP A 9 20.82 -18.72 12.01
C TRP A 9 19.49 -18.99 11.32
N ARG A 10 18.94 -20.20 11.45
CA ARG A 10 17.64 -20.56 10.85
C ARG A 10 16.50 -20.14 11.76
N HIS A 11 15.58 -19.31 11.27
CA HIS A 11 14.46 -18.84 12.06
C HIS A 11 13.42 -19.96 12.29
N PRO A 12 12.99 -20.24 13.54
CA PRO A 12 12.22 -21.44 13.89
C PRO A 12 10.83 -21.49 13.26
N LYS A 13 10.18 -20.34 13.02
CA LYS A 13 8.81 -20.27 12.47
C LYS A 13 8.74 -20.15 10.95
N THR A 14 9.78 -19.59 10.32
CA THR A 14 9.75 -19.22 8.88
C THR A 14 10.73 -20.04 8.05
N HIS A 15 11.64 -20.76 8.71
CA HIS A 15 12.73 -21.54 8.14
C HIS A 15 13.72 -20.74 7.26
N THR A 16 13.57 -19.42 7.17
CA THR A 16 14.51 -18.52 6.49
C THR A 16 15.78 -18.35 7.33
N TYR A 17 16.94 -18.30 6.68
CA TYR A 17 18.22 -18.02 7.33
C TYR A 17 18.43 -16.52 7.58
N TRP A 18 19.10 -16.19 8.67
CA TRP A 18 19.41 -14.83 9.08
C TRP A 18 20.90 -14.70 9.44
N PHE A 19 21.44 -13.53 9.14
CA PHE A 19 22.65 -13.03 9.74
C PHE A 19 22.34 -12.59 11.18
N ARG A 20 23.15 -13.03 12.14
CA ARG A 20 23.10 -12.59 13.54
C ARG A 20 24.53 -12.45 14.05
N ARG A 21 24.93 -11.23 14.39
CA ARG A 21 26.25 -10.95 14.98
C ARG A 21 26.11 -9.96 16.12
N ARG A 22 26.76 -10.25 17.25
CA ARG A 22 26.79 -9.33 18.39
C ARG A 22 27.57 -8.08 18.02
N VAL A 23 27.02 -6.91 18.34
CA VAL A 23 27.71 -5.63 18.14
C VAL A 23 28.87 -5.54 19.13
N PRO A 24 30.09 -5.19 18.70
CA PRO A 24 31.24 -4.97 19.57
C PRO A 24 30.92 -3.91 20.63
N LYS A 25 31.45 -4.07 21.85
CA LYS A 25 31.08 -3.22 23.00
C LYS A 25 31.34 -1.74 22.72
N GLU A 26 32.44 -1.45 22.04
CA GLU A 26 32.87 -0.10 21.66
C GLU A 26 31.92 0.57 20.65
N LEU A 27 31.10 -0.21 19.94
CA LEU A 27 30.13 0.29 18.97
C LEU A 27 28.69 0.30 19.50
N LEU A 28 28.43 -0.22 20.71
CA LEU A 28 27.07 -0.31 21.25
C LEU A 28 26.39 1.05 21.37
N PHE A 29 27.14 2.06 21.81
CA PHE A 29 26.63 3.43 21.95
C PHE A 29 26.26 4.05 20.60
N LEU A 30 27.07 3.79 19.55
CA LEU A 30 26.87 4.33 18.21
C LEU A 30 25.81 3.58 17.40
N VAL A 31 25.74 2.25 17.56
CA VAL A 31 24.81 1.38 16.81
C VAL A 31 23.45 1.28 17.50
N GLY A 32 23.37 1.56 18.81
CA GLY A 32 22.12 1.64 19.58
C GLY A 32 21.41 0.30 19.82
N ARG A 33 22.06 -0.83 19.52
CA ARG A 33 21.51 -2.18 19.70
C ARG A 33 22.62 -3.19 19.99
N THR A 34 22.27 -4.27 20.68
CA THR A 34 23.24 -5.29 21.15
C THR A 34 23.58 -6.35 20.10
N GLU A 35 22.73 -6.54 19.10
CA GLU A 35 22.92 -7.49 18.01
C GLU A 35 22.45 -6.92 16.67
N GLU A 36 23.23 -7.22 15.64
CA GLU A 36 22.87 -6.97 14.25
C GLU A 36 22.15 -8.20 13.70
N ARG A 37 20.90 -8.03 13.24
CA ARG A 37 20.10 -9.11 12.65
C ARG A 37 19.59 -8.70 11.26
N LYS A 38 19.88 -9.49 10.23
CA LYS A 38 19.43 -9.26 8.84
C LYS A 38 18.98 -10.57 8.21
N SER A 39 17.81 -10.60 7.59
CA SER A 39 17.33 -11.80 6.87
C SER A 39 18.18 -12.03 5.63
N LEU A 40 18.67 -13.27 5.44
CA LEU A 40 19.39 -13.70 4.23
C LEU A 40 18.41 -14.15 3.12
N ARG A 41 17.10 -13.89 3.29
CA ARG A 41 16.05 -14.07 2.27
C ARG A 41 16.06 -15.42 1.53
N THR A 42 16.63 -16.44 2.14
CA THR A 42 16.75 -17.78 1.55
C THR A 42 16.49 -18.84 2.62
N LYS A 43 15.91 -19.96 2.18
CA LYS A 43 15.73 -21.17 2.99
C LYS A 43 16.80 -22.22 2.66
N GLU A 44 17.64 -21.97 1.66
CA GLU A 44 18.65 -22.89 1.18
C GLU A 44 19.98 -22.70 1.94
N PRO A 45 20.57 -23.76 2.55
CA PRO A 45 21.75 -23.63 3.40
C PRO A 45 23.02 -23.13 2.68
N THR A 46 23.21 -23.53 1.42
CA THR A 46 24.37 -23.16 0.58
C THR A 46 24.34 -21.67 0.24
N VAL A 47 23.21 -21.18 -0.29
CA VAL A 47 22.97 -19.76 -0.58
C VAL A 47 23.04 -18.92 0.70
N ALA A 48 22.54 -19.43 1.83
CA ALA A 48 22.63 -18.74 3.11
C ALA A 48 24.09 -18.54 3.56
N ARG A 49 25.00 -19.49 3.32
CA ARG A 49 26.43 -19.32 3.66
C ARG A 49 27.07 -18.21 2.84
N THR A 50 26.84 -18.18 1.52
CA THR A 50 27.37 -17.13 0.64
C THR A 50 26.82 -15.77 1.02
N GLN A 51 25.50 -15.65 1.21
CA GLN A 51 24.89 -14.37 1.61
C GLN A 51 25.30 -13.92 3.01
N TYR A 52 25.55 -14.85 3.91
CA TYR A 52 26.08 -14.54 5.23
C TYR A 52 27.46 -13.90 5.15
N LEU A 53 28.36 -14.42 4.31
CA LEU A 53 29.69 -13.84 4.12
C LEU A 53 29.61 -12.43 3.53
N LEU A 54 28.78 -12.22 2.50
CA LEU A 54 28.56 -10.91 1.91
C LEU A 54 27.99 -9.91 2.92
N THR A 55 27.01 -10.34 3.72
CA THR A 55 26.43 -9.51 4.78
C THR A 55 27.45 -9.24 5.89
N ALA A 56 28.35 -10.19 6.19
CA ALA A 56 29.39 -10.01 7.19
C ALA A 56 30.40 -8.92 6.76
N ILE A 57 30.76 -8.89 5.48
CA ILE A 57 31.64 -7.84 4.91
C ILE A 57 30.97 -6.48 5.02
N GLU A 58 29.73 -6.34 4.55
CA GLU A 58 28.94 -5.09 4.64
C GLU A 58 28.84 -4.57 6.09
N VAL A 59 28.60 -5.47 7.04
CA VAL A 59 28.51 -5.12 8.47
C VAL A 59 29.86 -4.69 9.03
N GLU A 60 30.95 -5.38 8.66
CA GLU A 60 32.30 -5.02 9.13
C GLU A 60 32.77 -3.69 8.53
N GLU A 61 32.50 -3.42 7.25
CA GLU A 61 32.82 -2.13 6.61
C GLU A 61 32.13 -0.97 7.33
N ARG A 62 30.83 -1.12 7.61
CA ARG A 62 30.09 -0.12 8.37
C ARG A 62 30.64 0.06 9.79
N TRP A 63 30.97 -1.03 10.49
CA TRP A 63 31.58 -0.95 11.81
C TRP A 63 32.98 -0.32 11.78
N SER A 64 33.77 -0.58 10.74
CA SER A 64 35.07 0.06 10.53
C SER A 64 34.94 1.57 10.30
N LEU A 65 33.90 2.02 9.58
CA LEU A 65 33.62 3.45 9.41
C LEU A 65 33.25 4.11 10.73
N LEU A 66 32.42 3.45 11.55
CA LEU A 66 32.06 3.95 12.88
C LEU A 66 33.28 4.04 13.81
N ARG A 67 34.18 3.05 13.78
CA ARG A 67 35.45 3.09 14.54
C ARG A 67 36.32 4.28 14.13
N ARG A 68 36.44 4.54 12.82
CA ARG A 68 37.20 5.69 12.30
C ARG A 68 36.59 7.02 12.72
N ALA A 69 35.27 7.16 12.61
CA ALA A 69 34.57 8.37 13.03
C ALA A 69 34.73 8.63 14.55
N ALA A 70 34.61 7.59 15.38
CA ALA A 70 34.82 7.69 16.81
C ALA A 70 36.26 8.09 17.18
N GLY A 71 37.27 7.56 16.48
CA GLY A 71 38.67 7.94 16.67
C GLY A 71 38.96 9.39 16.26
N ALA A 72 38.39 9.87 15.16
CA ALA A 72 38.53 11.26 14.71
C ALA A 72 37.88 12.25 15.69
N LEU A 73 36.70 11.93 16.22
CA LEU A 73 36.01 12.72 17.26
C LEU A 73 36.79 12.74 18.58
N ALA A 74 37.42 11.63 18.97
CA ALA A 74 38.25 11.58 20.17
C ALA A 74 39.54 12.40 20.04
N SER A 75 40.17 12.41 18.86
CA SER A 75 41.35 13.23 18.57
C SER A 75 41.05 14.72 18.48
N ALA A 76 39.83 15.09 18.08
CA ALA A 76 39.38 16.49 18.05
C ALA A 76 39.00 17.03 19.43
N ALA A 77 38.75 16.16 20.41
CA ALA A 77 38.33 16.53 21.77
C ALA A 77 39.50 16.67 22.77
N SER A 78 40.73 16.32 22.38
CA SER A 78 41.93 16.38 23.23
C SER A 78 42.78 17.64 23.08
N ASP A 79 42.46 18.53 22.13
CA ASP A 79 43.18 19.80 21.92
C ASP A 79 42.32 21.00 22.31
N GLU A 80 42.45 21.46 23.56
CA GLU A 80 42.19 22.81 24.09
C GLU A 80 42.42 22.75 25.63
N THR A 81 43.12 23.60 26.38
CA THR A 81 43.89 24.88 26.27
C THR A 81 44.56 25.12 27.67
N PRO A 82 45.55 26.03 27.92
CA PRO A 82 45.26 27.48 28.05
C PRO A 82 46.37 28.51 27.74
N ALA A 83 45.88 29.64 27.23
CA ALA A 83 46.22 31.05 27.53
C ALA A 83 47.67 31.57 27.44
N GLY A 84 47.85 32.49 26.48
CA GLY A 84 48.35 33.84 26.73
C GLY A 84 49.86 34.08 26.59
N ILE A 85 50.26 34.83 25.56
CA ILE A 85 51.07 36.07 25.59
C ILE A 85 51.07 36.64 24.16
N ALA A 86 50.77 37.93 24.05
CA ALA A 86 50.83 38.68 22.80
C ALA A 86 52.27 38.83 22.30
N ARG A 87 52.51 38.50 21.02
CA ARG A 87 53.52 39.14 20.17
C ARG A 87 53.18 38.92 18.70
N SER A 88 53.17 40.03 17.96
CA SER A 88 52.92 40.12 16.53
C SER A 88 53.96 39.31 15.73
N LEU A 89 53.49 38.39 14.90
CA LEU A 89 54.22 37.73 13.80
C LEU A 89 53.27 37.60 12.60
N PRO A 90 53.78 37.64 11.35
CA PRO A 90 52.95 37.75 10.15
C PRO A 90 52.12 36.48 9.93
N GLY A 91 50.85 36.67 9.55
CA GLY A 91 49.88 35.59 9.40
C GLY A 91 50.29 34.52 8.37
N PRO A 92 49.87 33.26 8.55
CA PRO A 92 50.08 32.22 7.56
C PRO A 92 49.38 32.58 6.24
N PRO A 93 49.93 32.17 5.08
CA PRO A 93 49.33 32.50 3.79
C PRO A 93 47.90 31.96 3.74
N GLU A 94 46.99 32.80 3.25
CA GLU A 94 45.61 32.43 2.95
C GLU A 94 45.59 31.10 2.19
N PRO A 95 44.74 30.13 2.59
CA PRO A 95 44.53 28.95 1.76
C PRO A 95 44.02 29.43 0.40
N PRO A 96 44.55 28.90 -0.72
CA PRO A 96 44.09 29.31 -2.04
C PRO A 96 42.58 29.09 -2.13
N PRO A 97 41.83 29.96 -2.83
CA PRO A 97 40.40 29.81 -2.99
C PRO A 97 40.14 28.42 -3.57
N THR A 98 39.51 27.55 -2.78
CA THR A 98 38.97 26.29 -3.28
C THR A 98 38.05 26.66 -4.43
N ALA A 99 38.44 26.28 -5.64
CA ALA A 99 37.60 26.36 -6.81
C ALA A 99 36.21 25.83 -6.43
N PRO A 100 35.11 26.49 -6.84
CA PRO A 100 33.79 26.02 -6.51
C PRO A 100 33.64 24.62 -7.11
N SER A 101 33.68 23.58 -6.26
CA SER A 101 33.17 22.29 -6.68
C SER A 101 31.74 22.57 -7.08
N SER A 102 31.40 22.36 -8.36
CA SER A 102 30.02 22.49 -8.83
C SER A 102 29.16 21.67 -7.89
N ARG A 103 28.40 22.32 -6.99
CA ARG A 103 27.47 21.60 -6.13
C ARG A 103 26.56 20.83 -7.08
N LYS A 104 26.40 19.54 -6.82
CA LYS A 104 25.36 18.77 -7.49
C LYS A 104 24.04 19.51 -7.24
N SER A 105 23.21 19.58 -8.28
CA SER A 105 21.88 20.15 -8.19
C SER A 105 20.90 19.06 -8.59
N ALA A 106 19.87 18.86 -7.77
CA ALA A 106 18.85 17.85 -7.97
C ALA A 106 17.44 18.46 -7.85
N PRO A 107 17.00 19.29 -8.82
CA PRO A 107 15.65 19.84 -8.82
C PRO A 107 14.60 18.73 -8.84
N TRP A 108 13.71 18.69 -7.85
CA TRP A 108 12.84 17.54 -7.62
C TRP A 108 11.94 17.25 -8.81
N ARG A 109 11.53 18.25 -9.60
CA ARG A 109 10.62 18.06 -10.75
C ARG A 109 11.26 17.15 -11.80
N GLY A 110 12.48 17.48 -12.23
CA GLY A 110 13.23 16.70 -13.20
C GLY A 110 13.65 15.34 -12.64
N THR A 111 14.13 15.29 -11.39
CA THR A 111 14.50 14.04 -10.72
C THR A 111 13.30 13.11 -10.57
N PHE A 112 12.14 13.65 -10.21
CA PHE A 112 10.92 12.87 -10.04
C PHE A 112 10.34 12.39 -11.38
N GLU A 113 10.39 13.20 -12.43
CA GLU A 113 9.98 12.76 -13.77
C GLU A 113 10.84 11.58 -14.25
N ALA A 114 12.16 11.67 -14.08
CA ALA A 114 13.08 10.59 -14.42
C ALA A 114 12.81 9.33 -13.60
N TYR A 115 12.67 9.46 -12.27
CA TYR A 115 12.31 8.34 -11.39
C TYR A 115 10.95 7.73 -11.75
N ALA A 116 9.94 8.56 -12.05
CA ALA A 116 8.61 8.08 -12.39
C ALA A 116 8.61 7.26 -13.67
N LYS A 117 9.44 7.64 -14.65
CA LYS A 117 9.66 6.89 -15.89
C LYS A 117 10.41 5.58 -15.61
N ASP A 118 11.51 5.64 -14.88
CA ASP A 118 12.36 4.47 -14.56
C ASP A 118 11.59 3.41 -13.75
N ALA A 119 10.90 3.83 -12.68
CA ALA A 119 10.09 2.95 -11.85
C ALA A 119 8.71 2.61 -12.46
N ALA A 120 8.40 3.10 -13.66
CA ALA A 120 7.11 2.94 -14.34
C ALA A 120 5.89 3.22 -13.42
N LEU A 121 5.94 4.34 -12.69
CA LEU A 121 4.93 4.68 -11.69
C LEU A 121 3.54 4.87 -12.32
N ALA A 122 2.51 4.38 -11.62
CA ALA A 122 1.14 4.59 -12.07
C ALA A 122 0.77 6.10 -12.06
N PRO A 123 -0.04 6.60 -13.01
CA PRO A 123 -0.40 8.03 -13.08
C PRO A 123 -0.98 8.61 -11.80
N SER A 124 -1.75 7.80 -11.06
CA SER A 124 -2.29 8.18 -9.74
C SER A 124 -1.23 8.33 -8.65
N THR A 125 -0.14 7.57 -8.74
CA THR A 125 1.02 7.70 -7.82
C THR A 125 1.80 8.95 -8.17
N VAL A 126 2.06 9.19 -9.46
CA VAL A 126 2.70 10.41 -9.95
C VAL A 126 1.97 11.65 -9.42
N LYS A 127 0.66 11.77 -9.69
CA LYS A 127 -0.16 12.88 -9.21
C LYS A 127 -0.09 13.07 -7.68
N ARG A 128 -0.18 11.98 -6.92
CA ARG A 128 -0.14 12.04 -5.45
C ARG A 128 1.21 12.53 -4.95
N TRP A 129 2.29 11.99 -5.50
CA TRP A 129 3.65 12.32 -5.08
C TRP A 129 4.05 13.72 -5.53
N THR A 130 3.61 14.19 -6.71
CA THR A 130 3.74 15.59 -7.11
C THR A 130 3.21 16.54 -6.04
N GLY A 131 2.02 16.27 -5.47
CA GLY A 131 1.48 17.07 -4.37
C GLY A 131 2.30 17.00 -3.08
N VAL A 132 2.97 15.87 -2.82
CA VAL A 132 3.91 15.74 -1.69
C VAL A 132 5.15 16.61 -1.91
N PHE A 133 5.72 16.60 -3.11
CA PHE A 133 6.93 17.37 -3.41
C PHE A 133 6.67 18.88 -3.51
N VAL A 134 5.51 19.31 -4.00
CA VAL A 134 5.08 20.71 -3.91
C VAL A 134 5.01 21.15 -2.44
N ALA A 135 4.39 20.34 -1.58
CA ALA A 135 4.32 20.65 -0.15
C ALA A 135 5.69 20.59 0.56
N LEU A 136 6.67 19.88 0.01
CA LEU A 136 8.05 19.88 0.51
C LEU A 136 8.80 21.14 0.06
N GLU A 137 8.68 21.50 -1.22
CA GLU A 137 9.24 22.73 -1.81
C GLU A 137 8.74 23.97 -1.06
N GLU A 138 7.44 24.06 -0.78
CA GLU A 138 6.85 25.13 0.01
C GLU A 138 7.42 25.20 1.44
N ALA A 139 7.71 24.05 2.05
CA ALA A 139 8.22 23.98 3.42
C ALA A 139 9.72 24.27 3.53
N CYS A 140 10.52 23.83 2.55
CA CYS A 140 11.96 24.01 2.53
C CYS A 140 12.39 25.31 1.83
N GLY A 141 11.49 25.94 1.07
CA GLY A 141 11.80 27.15 0.28
C GLY A 141 12.75 26.90 -0.88
N THR A 142 12.92 25.64 -1.31
CA THR A 142 13.81 25.25 -2.40
C THR A 142 13.23 24.08 -3.18
N ASP A 143 13.48 24.04 -4.49
CA ASP A 143 13.15 22.92 -5.34
C ASP A 143 14.30 21.90 -5.48
N ASP A 144 15.50 22.23 -4.99
CA ASP A 144 16.70 21.40 -5.09
C ASP A 144 16.81 20.44 -3.90
N LEU A 145 16.69 19.15 -4.17
CA LEU A 145 16.76 18.09 -3.16
C LEU A 145 18.15 18.01 -2.50
N GLU A 146 19.23 18.44 -3.15
CA GLU A 146 20.58 18.44 -2.58
C GLU A 146 20.74 19.51 -1.49
N LEU A 147 19.90 20.56 -1.50
CA LEU A 147 19.87 21.60 -0.47
C LEU A 147 18.99 21.23 0.73
N VAL A 148 18.13 20.23 0.61
CA VAL A 148 17.23 19.80 1.68
C VAL A 148 18.03 19.06 2.75
N THR A 149 17.98 19.53 3.99
CA THR A 149 18.67 18.90 5.11
C THR A 149 17.78 17.93 5.87
N ARG A 150 18.41 17.13 6.75
CA ARG A 150 17.67 16.25 7.67
C ARG A 150 16.78 17.05 8.62
N ASP A 151 17.22 18.23 9.05
CA ASP A 151 16.49 19.05 10.01
C ASP A 151 15.27 19.69 9.36
N ASP A 152 15.36 20.11 8.10
CA ASP A 152 14.21 20.59 7.31
C ASP A 152 13.11 19.52 7.23
N LEU A 153 13.50 18.28 6.94
CA LEU A 153 12.55 17.17 6.84
C LEU A 153 11.95 16.78 8.19
N ILE A 154 12.70 16.95 9.30
CA ILE A 154 12.16 16.76 10.66
C ILE A 154 11.17 17.86 11.01
N GLY A 155 11.49 19.11 10.68
CA GLY A 155 10.59 20.27 10.82
C GLY A 155 9.31 20.06 10.03
N TRP A 156 9.42 19.76 8.74
CA TRP A 156 8.29 19.47 7.86
C TRP A 156 7.43 18.31 8.36
N LYS A 157 8.06 17.21 8.81
CA LYS A 157 7.34 16.09 9.44
C LYS A 157 6.55 16.55 10.66
N ARG A 158 7.15 17.36 11.53
CA ARG A 158 6.50 17.89 12.74
C ARG A 158 5.30 18.75 12.36
N ASP A 159 5.45 19.61 11.36
CA ASP A 159 4.39 20.53 10.93
C ASP A 159 3.23 19.77 10.25
N LEU A 160 3.54 18.74 9.45
CA LEU A 160 2.53 17.82 8.91
C LEU A 160 1.71 17.16 10.02
N LEU A 161 2.34 16.71 11.10
CA LEU A 161 1.64 16.13 12.25
C LEU A 161 0.85 17.20 13.03
N ALA A 162 1.41 18.39 13.23
CA ALA A 162 0.76 19.51 13.91
C ALA A 162 -0.50 20.00 13.17
N SER A 163 -0.54 19.85 11.84
CA SER A 163 -1.73 20.13 11.02
C SER A 163 -2.89 19.13 11.19
N GLY A 164 -2.76 18.16 12.11
CA GLY A 164 -3.78 17.14 12.37
C GLY A 164 -3.80 15.99 11.36
N ARG A 165 -2.78 15.88 10.51
CA ARG A 165 -2.69 14.79 9.51
C ARG A 165 -2.44 13.45 10.20
N ASP A 166 -3.12 12.41 9.72
CA ASP A 166 -2.95 11.06 10.28
C ASP A 166 -1.47 10.59 10.20
N PRO A 167 -0.88 10.09 11.30
CA PRO A 167 0.52 9.66 11.32
C PRO A 167 0.87 8.59 10.29
N ARG A 168 -0.05 7.67 9.96
CA ARG A 168 0.17 6.68 8.89
C ARG A 168 0.23 7.36 7.53
N THR A 169 -0.56 8.40 7.30
CA THR A 169 -0.51 9.17 6.06
C THR A 169 0.82 9.90 5.93
N VAL A 170 1.30 10.53 7.02
CA VAL A 170 2.63 11.17 7.03
C VAL A 170 3.73 10.16 6.73
N ARG A 171 3.69 8.98 7.38
CA ARG A 171 4.67 7.91 7.18
C ARG A 171 4.64 7.31 5.76
N ASP A 172 3.48 6.79 5.36
CA ASP A 172 3.32 5.91 4.20
C ASP A 172 3.17 6.66 2.88
N ALA A 173 2.88 7.97 2.93
CA ALA A 173 2.67 8.78 1.74
C ALA A 173 3.70 9.90 1.59
N TYR A 174 3.90 10.71 2.64
CA TYR A 174 4.78 11.88 2.55
C TYR A 174 6.24 11.44 2.69
N VAL A 175 6.61 10.92 3.86
CA VAL A 175 8.00 10.51 4.14
C VAL A 175 8.43 9.38 3.22
N ALA A 176 7.55 8.41 2.92
CA ALA A 176 7.87 7.32 2.00
C ALA A 176 8.18 7.81 0.57
N ALA A 177 7.45 8.79 0.04
CA ALA A 177 7.70 9.35 -1.30
C ALA A 177 9.05 10.06 -1.36
N VAL A 178 9.33 10.92 -0.37
CA VAL A 178 10.61 11.64 -0.27
C VAL A 178 11.79 10.68 -0.15
N LYS A 179 11.68 9.69 0.76
CA LYS A 179 12.70 8.65 0.92
C LYS A 179 12.97 7.91 -0.39
N ALA A 180 11.92 7.52 -1.11
CA ALA A 180 12.05 6.75 -2.33
C ALA A 180 12.75 7.56 -3.44
N LEU A 181 12.33 8.81 -3.65
CA LEU A 181 12.95 9.68 -4.65
C LEU A 181 14.41 9.98 -4.32
N MET A 182 14.72 10.38 -3.09
CA MET A 182 16.09 10.69 -2.68
C MET A 182 16.99 9.45 -2.70
N ASN A 183 16.48 8.26 -2.36
CA ASN A 183 17.24 7.01 -2.51
C ASN A 183 17.61 6.74 -3.98
N TRP A 184 16.64 6.90 -4.89
CA TRP A 184 16.89 6.74 -6.32
C TRP A 184 17.86 7.79 -6.84
N ALA A 185 17.69 9.05 -6.44
CA ALA A 185 18.57 10.16 -6.84
C ALA A 185 20.02 9.96 -6.39
N VAL A 186 20.26 9.36 -5.21
CA VAL A 186 21.60 8.96 -4.77
C VAL A 186 22.14 7.82 -5.63
N ALA A 187 21.33 6.82 -5.95
CA ALA A 187 21.75 5.68 -6.77
C ALA A 187 22.13 6.10 -8.21
N GLU A 188 21.42 7.08 -8.78
CA GLU A 188 21.73 7.68 -10.09
C GLU A 188 22.83 8.76 -10.02
N GLY A 189 23.40 9.00 -8.84
CA GLY A 189 24.46 9.98 -8.64
C GLY A 189 24.02 11.45 -8.73
N CYS A 190 22.72 11.73 -8.83
CA CYS A 190 22.14 13.08 -8.79
C CYS A 190 22.32 13.75 -7.43
N MET A 191 22.29 12.97 -6.35
CA MET A 191 22.49 13.45 -4.97
C MET A 191 23.72 12.82 -4.32
N THR A 192 24.27 13.49 -3.31
CA THR A 192 25.41 12.96 -2.54
C THR A 192 24.96 11.98 -1.45
N ALA A 193 23.87 12.28 -0.76
CA ALA A 193 23.33 11.44 0.32
C ALA A 193 21.81 11.62 0.44
N ASN A 194 21.13 10.66 1.08
CA ASN A 194 19.70 10.76 1.35
C ASN A 194 19.45 11.27 2.80
N PRO A 195 19.12 12.56 2.99
CA PRO A 195 18.84 13.11 4.32
C PRO A 195 17.58 12.51 4.96
N ALA A 196 16.69 11.93 4.15
CA ALA A 196 15.46 11.31 4.63
C ALA A 196 15.66 9.91 5.21
N ALA A 197 16.77 9.20 4.92
CA ALA A 197 16.91 7.75 5.13
C ALA A 197 16.42 7.25 6.51
N ASP A 198 16.86 7.92 7.58
CA ASP A 198 16.59 7.54 8.97
C ASP A 198 15.41 8.29 9.61
N ILE A 199 14.61 9.02 8.83
CA ILE A 199 13.44 9.71 9.36
C ILE A 199 12.36 8.69 9.72
N VAL A 200 11.99 8.66 10.99
CA VAL A 200 10.93 7.81 11.52
C VAL A 200 9.73 8.65 11.90
N VAL A 201 8.55 8.14 11.54
CA VAL A 201 7.25 8.64 11.98
C VAL A 201 6.67 7.60 12.93
N ALA A 202 6.58 7.95 14.21
CA ALA A 202 5.88 7.12 15.19
C ALA A 202 4.39 7.11 14.85
N VAL A 203 3.82 5.91 14.73
CA VAL A 203 2.40 5.71 14.49
C VAL A 203 1.84 4.99 15.70
N PRO A 204 1.18 5.69 16.64
CA PRO A 204 0.51 5.03 17.74
C PRO A 204 -0.62 4.15 17.20
N ASP A 205 -0.82 3.00 17.82
CA ASP A 205 -1.98 2.16 17.52
C ASP A 205 -3.24 2.88 18.01
N LYS A 206 -4.25 2.90 17.13
CA LYS A 206 -5.57 3.41 17.48
C LYS A 206 -6.39 2.25 18.06
N PRO A 207 -7.16 2.48 19.14
CA PRO A 207 -8.12 1.50 19.62
C PRO A 207 -9.03 1.05 18.47
N THR A 208 -9.21 -0.25 18.32
CA THR A 208 -10.17 -0.80 17.37
C THR A 208 -11.48 -1.00 18.11
N THR A 209 -12.46 -0.14 17.86
CA THR A 209 -13.75 -0.12 18.56
C THR A 209 -14.80 -0.99 17.89
N ARG A 210 -14.60 -1.38 16.64
CA ARG A 210 -15.44 -2.34 15.92
C ARG A 210 -14.70 -3.06 14.80
N ASP A 211 -15.29 -4.16 14.35
CA ASP A 211 -14.87 -4.85 13.15
C ASP A 211 -15.12 -4.02 11.89
N ARG A 212 -14.36 -4.33 10.84
CA ARG A 212 -14.43 -3.64 9.53
C ARG A 212 -15.43 -4.26 8.57
N ASP A 213 -16.11 -5.33 8.97
CA ASP A 213 -17.21 -5.91 8.20
C ASP A 213 -18.51 -5.16 8.44
N PHE A 214 -19.39 -5.21 7.44
CA PHE A 214 -20.77 -4.88 7.71
C PHE A 214 -21.35 -5.93 8.66
N THR A 215 -22.03 -5.46 9.69
CA THR A 215 -22.93 -6.26 10.50
C THR A 215 -24.05 -6.85 9.64
N ASP A 216 -24.80 -7.79 10.19
CA ASP A 216 -25.95 -8.36 9.50
C ASP A 216 -26.97 -7.25 9.18
N GLY A 217 -27.37 -6.45 10.17
CA GLY A 217 -28.30 -5.33 9.97
C GLY A 217 -27.84 -4.31 8.91
N GLU A 218 -26.58 -3.87 8.95
CA GLU A 218 -26.05 -2.94 7.92
C GLU A 218 -26.08 -3.58 6.52
N ALA A 219 -25.68 -4.84 6.39
CA ALA A 219 -25.70 -5.56 5.11
C ALA A 219 -27.12 -5.70 4.57
N TYR A 220 -28.07 -6.12 5.40
CA TYR A 220 -29.47 -6.25 5.02
C TYR A 220 -30.11 -4.90 4.67
N ALA A 221 -29.79 -3.83 5.41
CA ALA A 221 -30.23 -2.47 5.09
C ALA A 221 -29.77 -2.04 3.69
N ILE A 222 -28.48 -2.26 3.36
CA ILE A 222 -27.94 -1.92 2.03
C ILE A 222 -28.62 -2.75 0.93
N LEU A 223 -28.72 -4.06 1.10
CA LEU A 223 -29.31 -4.95 0.09
C LEU A 223 -30.81 -4.64 -0.10
N ARG A 224 -31.54 -4.33 0.96
CA ARG A 224 -32.94 -3.90 0.88
C ARG A 224 -33.08 -2.57 0.16
N ALA A 225 -32.29 -1.56 0.53
CA ALA A 225 -32.31 -0.26 -0.13
C ALA A 225 -31.95 -0.35 -1.62
N SER A 226 -31.13 -1.34 -2.02
CA SER A 226 -30.79 -1.59 -3.43
C SER A 226 -31.95 -2.13 -4.26
N LEU A 227 -32.96 -2.76 -3.63
CA LEU A 227 -34.15 -3.28 -4.30
C LEU A 227 -35.32 -2.28 -4.30
N ALA A 228 -35.27 -1.27 -3.42
CA ALA A 228 -36.28 -0.23 -3.37
C ALA A 228 -36.30 0.59 -4.68
N PRO A 229 -37.45 1.20 -5.03
CA PRO A 229 -37.52 2.16 -6.13
C PRO A 229 -36.44 3.23 -5.98
N GLN A 230 -35.67 3.44 -7.04
CA GLN A 230 -34.58 4.42 -7.05
C GLN A 230 -35.10 5.79 -7.47
N ASP A 231 -34.45 6.85 -7.00
CA ASP A 231 -34.76 8.24 -7.38
C ASP A 231 -34.74 8.38 -8.92
N THR A 232 -35.81 8.94 -9.48
CA THR A 232 -36.00 9.15 -10.92
C THR A 232 -34.97 10.09 -11.53
N ARG A 233 -34.28 10.90 -10.70
CA ARG A 233 -33.17 11.78 -11.12
C ARG A 233 -31.87 11.02 -11.35
N LEU A 234 -31.74 9.77 -10.90
CA LEU A 234 -30.56 8.96 -11.15
C LEU A 234 -30.53 8.53 -12.61
N SER A 235 -29.34 8.55 -13.21
CA SER A 235 -29.16 7.90 -14.51
C SER A 235 -29.45 6.40 -14.39
N ARG A 236 -29.87 5.81 -15.51
CA ARG A 236 -30.14 4.37 -15.63
C ARG A 236 -28.93 3.53 -15.16
N GLU A 237 -27.71 4.01 -15.38
CA GLU A 237 -26.45 3.36 -15.01
C GLU A 237 -26.18 3.46 -13.50
N HIS A 238 -26.43 4.62 -12.88
CA HIS A 238 -26.27 4.77 -11.44
C HIS A 238 -27.35 4.02 -10.64
N ALA A 239 -28.58 3.98 -11.15
CA ALA A 239 -29.63 3.15 -10.57
C ALA A 239 -29.24 1.66 -10.65
N ALA A 240 -28.70 1.20 -11.79
CA ALA A 240 -28.15 -0.15 -11.91
C ALA A 240 -26.96 -0.40 -10.98
N ALA A 241 -26.08 0.59 -10.80
CA ALA A 241 -24.95 0.50 -9.88
C ALA A 241 -25.44 0.25 -8.44
N ARG A 242 -26.42 1.02 -7.96
CA ARG A 242 -27.04 0.81 -6.63
C ARG A 242 -27.71 -0.55 -6.52
N ARG A 243 -28.43 -0.98 -7.56
CA ARG A 243 -29.14 -2.26 -7.60
C ARG A 243 -28.23 -3.48 -7.53
N TRP A 244 -27.12 -3.48 -8.25
CA TRP A 244 -26.34 -4.71 -8.48
C TRP A 244 -25.03 -4.77 -7.72
N ILE A 245 -24.30 -3.66 -7.58
CA ILE A 245 -22.94 -3.70 -7.01
C ILE A 245 -22.91 -4.20 -5.56
N PRO A 246 -23.82 -3.78 -4.65
CA PRO A 246 -23.85 -4.34 -3.30
C PRO A 246 -23.99 -5.86 -3.30
N TRP A 247 -24.88 -6.41 -4.13
CA TRP A 247 -25.10 -7.86 -4.25
C TRP A 247 -23.90 -8.60 -4.84
N LEU A 248 -23.27 -8.05 -5.88
CA LEU A 248 -22.06 -8.61 -6.48
C LEU A 248 -20.91 -8.63 -5.46
N CYS A 249 -20.75 -7.56 -4.67
CA CYS A 249 -19.75 -7.49 -3.61
C CYS A 249 -20.06 -8.46 -2.47
N ALA A 250 -21.32 -8.60 -2.07
CA ALA A 250 -21.74 -9.48 -0.99
C ALA A 250 -21.43 -10.95 -1.30
N TYR A 251 -21.64 -11.40 -2.54
CA TYR A 251 -21.38 -12.78 -2.96
C TYR A 251 -19.98 -13.02 -3.55
N GLY A 252 -19.31 -11.99 -4.07
CA GLY A 252 -18.03 -12.14 -4.76
C GLY A 252 -16.81 -11.58 -4.01
N GLY A 253 -17.01 -10.82 -2.93
CA GLY A 253 -15.92 -10.24 -2.12
C GLY A 253 -14.99 -9.28 -2.88
N ALA A 254 -15.31 -8.91 -4.11
CA ALA A 254 -14.49 -8.02 -4.90
C ALA A 254 -14.50 -6.60 -4.32
N ARG A 255 -13.49 -5.80 -4.70
CA ARG A 255 -13.51 -4.37 -4.38
C ARG A 255 -14.66 -3.71 -5.13
N VAL A 256 -15.33 -2.75 -4.53
CA VAL A 256 -16.40 -1.99 -5.20
C VAL A 256 -15.92 -1.44 -6.55
N ASN A 257 -14.71 -0.88 -6.62
CA ASN A 257 -14.18 -0.34 -7.87
C ASN A 257 -13.86 -1.40 -8.94
N GLU A 258 -13.67 -2.67 -8.56
CA GLU A 258 -13.56 -3.78 -9.53
C GLU A 258 -14.95 -4.13 -10.10
N MET A 259 -16.01 -3.91 -9.34
CA MET A 259 -17.39 -4.09 -9.80
C MET A 259 -17.91 -2.90 -10.59
N THR A 260 -17.58 -1.66 -10.20
CA THR A 260 -18.04 -0.45 -10.93
C THR A 260 -17.46 -0.34 -12.34
N GLN A 261 -16.32 -0.97 -12.61
CA GLN A 261 -15.69 -1.01 -13.94
C GLN A 261 -16.17 -2.17 -14.82
N LEU A 262 -17.00 -3.07 -14.29
CA LEU A 262 -17.42 -4.30 -14.99
C LEU A 262 -18.16 -3.98 -16.29
N ARG A 263 -17.83 -4.72 -17.35
CA ARG A 263 -18.48 -4.64 -18.67
C ARG A 263 -19.33 -5.88 -18.92
N GLY A 264 -20.32 -5.80 -19.81
CA GLY A 264 -21.10 -6.99 -20.16
C GLY A 264 -20.25 -8.11 -20.78
N SER A 265 -19.18 -7.76 -21.51
CA SER A 265 -18.18 -8.71 -22.05
C SER A 265 -17.31 -9.41 -20.98
N ASP A 266 -17.34 -8.92 -19.74
CA ASP A 266 -16.70 -9.54 -18.59
C ASP A 266 -17.62 -10.57 -17.91
N VAL A 267 -18.92 -10.60 -18.24
CA VAL A 267 -19.87 -11.62 -17.79
C VAL A 267 -19.82 -12.79 -18.78
N ARG A 268 -19.32 -13.93 -18.32
CA ARG A 268 -18.96 -15.07 -19.17
C ARG A 268 -19.56 -16.35 -18.64
N VAL A 269 -19.59 -17.37 -19.49
CA VAL A 269 -20.03 -18.72 -19.14
C VAL A 269 -18.98 -19.70 -19.65
N GLU A 270 -18.52 -20.60 -18.78
CA GLU A 270 -17.62 -21.70 -19.12
C GLU A 270 -18.21 -22.97 -18.50
N ASN A 271 -18.39 -24.03 -19.28
CA ASN A 271 -18.98 -25.30 -18.82
C ASN A 271 -20.32 -25.14 -18.08
N GLY A 272 -21.17 -24.20 -18.54
CA GLY A 272 -22.46 -23.89 -17.92
C GLY A 272 -22.39 -23.06 -16.63
N ILE A 273 -21.19 -22.70 -16.16
CA ILE A 273 -20.98 -21.90 -14.95
C ILE A 273 -20.82 -20.43 -15.33
N PRO A 274 -21.74 -19.53 -14.90
CA PRO A 274 -21.58 -18.11 -15.11
C PRO A 274 -20.53 -17.53 -14.15
N PHE A 275 -19.66 -16.66 -14.65
CA PHE A 275 -18.63 -15.99 -13.86
C PHE A 275 -18.35 -14.57 -14.37
N LEU A 276 -17.72 -13.77 -13.51
CA LEU A 276 -17.25 -12.42 -13.78
C LEU A 276 -15.74 -12.44 -13.95
N ARG A 277 -15.24 -11.93 -15.07
CA ARG A 277 -13.80 -11.72 -15.27
C ARG A 277 -13.40 -10.32 -14.82
N ILE A 278 -12.75 -10.23 -13.65
CA ILE A 278 -12.17 -8.97 -13.17
C ILE A 278 -10.79 -8.84 -13.81
N THR A 279 -10.57 -7.77 -14.58
CA THR A 279 -9.44 -7.73 -15.51
C THR A 279 -8.87 -6.31 -15.67
N PRO A 280 -7.55 -6.14 -15.88
CA PRO A 280 -6.94 -4.81 -16.00
C PRO A 280 -7.38 -4.03 -17.25
N GLU A 281 -7.95 -4.71 -18.26
CA GLU A 281 -8.49 -4.10 -19.48
C GLU A 281 -9.79 -3.32 -19.23
N ALA A 282 -10.49 -3.59 -18.12
CA ALA A 282 -11.67 -2.84 -17.69
C ALA A 282 -11.30 -1.59 -16.87
N GLY A 283 -10.14 -1.63 -16.20
CA GLY A 283 -9.60 -0.53 -15.41
C GLY A 283 -8.62 -1.02 -14.34
N SER A 284 -8.30 -0.16 -13.37
CA SER A 284 -7.17 -0.42 -12.46
C SER A 284 -7.46 -1.57 -11.49
N VAL A 285 -6.74 -2.68 -11.66
CA VAL A 285 -6.68 -3.79 -10.71
C VAL A 285 -5.33 -3.74 -9.98
N LYS A 286 -5.35 -3.80 -8.64
CA LYS A 286 -4.17 -3.56 -7.77
C LYS A 286 -2.93 -4.40 -8.13
N ASN A 287 -3.13 -5.59 -8.68
CA ASN A 287 -2.04 -6.51 -9.03
C ASN A 287 -1.83 -6.66 -10.55
N ARG A 288 -2.55 -5.89 -11.39
CA ARG A 288 -2.56 -5.99 -12.86
C ARG A 288 -2.77 -7.41 -13.40
N LYS A 289 -3.42 -8.28 -12.62
CA LYS A 289 -3.76 -9.65 -12.96
C LYS A 289 -5.27 -9.78 -13.05
N TRP A 290 -5.74 -10.58 -14.01
CA TRP A 290 -7.14 -10.95 -14.09
C TRP A 290 -7.47 -12.08 -13.11
N ARG A 291 -8.75 -12.20 -12.76
CA ARG A 291 -9.29 -13.34 -12.03
C ARG A 291 -10.76 -13.54 -12.37
N ASP A 292 -11.22 -14.77 -12.23
CA ASP A 292 -12.61 -15.13 -12.43
C ASP A 292 -13.33 -15.31 -11.09
N VAL A 293 -14.56 -14.81 -11.00
CA VAL A 293 -15.40 -14.87 -9.81
C VAL A 293 -16.74 -15.51 -10.21
N PRO A 294 -17.07 -16.73 -9.75
CA PRO A 294 -18.34 -17.35 -10.08
C PRO A 294 -19.54 -16.50 -9.63
N VAL A 295 -20.60 -16.46 -10.44
CA VAL A 295 -21.84 -15.75 -10.11
C VAL A 295 -22.71 -16.66 -9.26
N HIS A 296 -23.03 -16.20 -8.04
CA HIS A 296 -23.88 -16.95 -7.12
C HIS A 296 -25.27 -17.26 -7.72
N PRO A 297 -25.88 -18.44 -7.50
CA PRO A 297 -27.18 -18.80 -8.10
C PRO A 297 -28.29 -17.80 -7.78
N HIS A 298 -28.32 -17.28 -6.55
CA HIS A 298 -29.24 -16.21 -6.17
C HIS A 298 -29.16 -14.96 -7.08
N LEU A 299 -27.97 -14.57 -7.55
CA LEU A 299 -27.83 -13.45 -8.50
C LEU A 299 -28.34 -13.81 -9.90
N VAL A 300 -28.16 -15.06 -10.31
CA VAL A 300 -28.70 -15.59 -11.57
C VAL A 300 -30.22 -15.53 -11.55
N GLU A 301 -30.84 -16.04 -10.49
CA GLU A 301 -32.29 -16.02 -10.27
C GLU A 301 -32.87 -14.60 -10.20
N GLN A 302 -32.13 -13.66 -9.60
CA GLN A 302 -32.52 -12.25 -9.58
C GLN A 302 -32.46 -11.57 -10.97
N GLY A 303 -31.90 -12.24 -11.98
CA GLY A 303 -31.85 -11.73 -13.36
C GLY A 303 -30.57 -10.97 -13.71
N PHE A 304 -29.49 -11.10 -12.95
CA PHE A 304 -28.24 -10.37 -13.23
C PHE A 304 -27.68 -10.68 -14.63
N LEU A 305 -27.72 -11.93 -15.06
CA LEU A 305 -27.20 -12.34 -16.37
C LEU A 305 -28.03 -11.73 -17.51
N ALA A 306 -29.35 -11.69 -17.35
CA ALA A 306 -30.26 -11.06 -18.32
C ALA A 306 -29.99 -9.54 -18.41
N PHE A 307 -29.84 -8.88 -17.26
CA PHE A 307 -29.45 -7.47 -17.18
C PHE A 307 -28.13 -7.20 -17.91
N ALA A 308 -27.09 -8.00 -17.65
CA ALA A 308 -25.79 -7.80 -18.28
C ALA A 308 -25.85 -8.01 -19.81
N LYS A 309 -26.62 -9.00 -20.26
CA LYS A 309 -26.85 -9.27 -21.69
C LYS A 309 -27.57 -8.11 -22.36
N GLU A 310 -28.63 -7.57 -21.74
CA GLU A 310 -29.40 -6.44 -22.27
C GLU A 310 -28.55 -5.17 -22.42
N ARG A 311 -27.58 -4.97 -21.52
CA ARG A 311 -26.66 -3.82 -21.58
C ARG A 311 -25.59 -3.92 -22.67
N GLY A 312 -25.40 -5.10 -23.26
CA GLY A 312 -24.39 -5.32 -24.29
C GLY A 312 -22.95 -5.34 -23.76
N PRO A 313 -21.93 -5.28 -24.63
CA PRO A 313 -20.55 -5.64 -24.26
C PRO A 313 -19.79 -4.59 -23.45
N GLY A 314 -20.32 -3.36 -23.32
CA GLY A 314 -19.64 -2.22 -22.70
C GLY A 314 -19.97 -2.00 -21.22
N PRO A 315 -19.67 -0.79 -20.71
CA PRO A 315 -20.13 -0.18 -19.47
C PRO A 315 -21.38 -0.73 -18.77
N LEU A 316 -21.33 -1.52 -17.69
CA LEU A 316 -22.58 -1.90 -17.00
C LEU A 316 -23.15 -0.79 -16.11
N PHE A 317 -22.27 0.02 -15.50
CA PHE A 317 -22.62 0.91 -14.38
C PHE A 317 -22.23 2.38 -14.58
N TYR A 318 -21.73 2.71 -15.76
CA TYR A 318 -21.50 4.09 -16.17
C TYR A 318 -21.53 4.20 -17.69
N ASP A 319 -21.80 5.41 -18.14
CA ASP A 319 -21.76 5.78 -19.55
C ASP A 319 -20.42 6.49 -19.84
N PRO A 320 -19.53 5.90 -20.67
CA PRO A 320 -18.28 6.54 -21.07
C PRO A 320 -18.47 7.92 -21.71
N ALA A 321 -19.56 8.14 -22.44
CA ALA A 321 -19.83 9.39 -23.16
C ALA A 321 -20.16 10.56 -22.21
N ARG A 322 -20.59 10.27 -20.98
CA ARG A 322 -20.89 11.29 -19.95
C ARG A 322 -19.67 11.76 -19.17
N GLY A 323 -18.48 11.22 -19.48
CA GLY A 323 -17.24 11.67 -18.87
C GLY A 323 -16.82 13.02 -19.42
N ARG A 324 -16.85 14.08 -18.60
CA ARG A 324 -16.10 15.32 -18.90
C ARG A 324 -14.61 15.00 -18.80
N ASN A 325 -13.93 14.91 -19.94
CA ASN A 325 -12.49 14.67 -20.11
C ASN A 325 -11.93 13.68 -19.07
N GLY A 326 -12.04 12.39 -19.37
CA GLY A 326 -11.53 11.29 -18.56
C GLY A 326 -10.02 11.37 -18.38
N GLN A 327 -9.55 12.26 -17.49
CA GLN A 327 -8.17 12.27 -17.06
C GLN A 327 -7.89 10.90 -16.43
N ALA A 328 -6.80 10.24 -16.84
CA ALA A 328 -6.40 8.95 -16.29
C ALA A 328 -6.32 8.93 -14.75
N ALA A 329 -6.16 10.11 -14.13
CA ALA A 329 -6.19 10.33 -12.69
C ALA A 329 -7.57 10.14 -12.04
N HIS A 330 -8.68 10.43 -12.75
CA HIS A 330 -10.06 10.35 -12.22
C HIS A 330 -10.99 9.52 -13.11
N PRO A 331 -10.79 8.19 -13.19
CA PRO A 331 -11.67 7.33 -13.96
C PRO A 331 -13.13 7.38 -13.47
N ILE A 332 -14.07 7.32 -14.42
CA ILE A 332 -15.52 7.42 -14.15
C ILE A 332 -15.99 6.34 -13.15
N TYR A 333 -15.48 5.11 -13.30
CA TYR A 333 -15.83 3.98 -12.41
C TYR A 333 -15.49 4.25 -10.94
N LYS A 334 -14.45 5.06 -10.64
CA LYS A 334 -14.14 5.44 -9.25
C LYS A 334 -15.20 6.37 -8.67
N LYS A 335 -15.69 7.33 -9.47
CA LYS A 335 -16.78 8.23 -9.08
C LYS A 335 -18.07 7.47 -8.81
N VAL A 336 -18.33 6.38 -9.53
CA VAL A 336 -19.47 5.49 -9.22
C VAL A 336 -19.30 4.88 -7.82
N GLY A 337 -18.11 4.38 -7.48
CA GLY A 337 -17.81 3.84 -6.15
C GLY A 337 -17.92 4.89 -5.02
N GLU A 338 -17.47 6.13 -5.27
CA GLU A 338 -17.63 7.25 -4.33
C GLU A 338 -19.11 7.58 -4.09
N ARG A 339 -19.92 7.63 -5.16
CA ARG A 339 -21.37 7.86 -5.07
C ARG A 339 -22.10 6.72 -4.37
N LEU A 340 -21.68 5.48 -4.58
CA LEU A 340 -22.21 4.33 -3.86
C LEU A 340 -21.90 4.41 -2.38
N ALA A 341 -20.67 4.75 -2.01
CA ALA A 341 -20.30 4.93 -0.61
C ALA A 341 -21.13 6.04 0.04
N ALA A 342 -21.26 7.21 -0.61
CA ALA A 342 -22.13 8.30 -0.13
C ALA A 342 -23.60 7.86 0.02
N TRP A 343 -24.12 7.07 -0.92
CA TRP A 343 -25.47 6.52 -0.82
C TRP A 343 -25.62 5.56 0.36
N VAL A 344 -24.68 4.63 0.57
CA VAL A 344 -24.68 3.73 1.73
C VAL A 344 -24.68 4.50 3.05
N ARG A 345 -23.91 5.60 3.13
CA ARG A 345 -23.95 6.51 4.29
C ARG A 345 -25.33 7.14 4.46
N SER A 346 -25.94 7.64 3.38
CA SER A 346 -27.25 8.31 3.44
C SER A 346 -28.42 7.42 3.87
N ILE A 347 -28.28 6.10 3.77
CA ILE A 347 -29.32 5.14 4.20
C ILE A 347 -29.12 4.65 5.64
N GLY A 348 -28.23 5.28 6.41
CA GLY A 348 -28.02 5.01 7.84
C GLY A 348 -26.90 4.02 8.17
N VAL A 349 -26.08 3.62 7.19
CA VAL A 349 -24.86 2.83 7.44
C VAL A 349 -23.67 3.78 7.52
N ASP A 350 -23.63 4.62 8.53
CA ASP A 350 -22.76 5.80 8.62
C ASP A 350 -21.59 5.71 9.60
N ASP A 351 -21.49 4.63 10.37
CA ASP A 351 -20.42 4.47 11.34
C ASP A 351 -19.03 4.51 10.65
N PRO A 352 -18.08 5.33 11.15
CA PRO A 352 -16.78 5.56 10.53
C PRO A 352 -15.82 4.35 10.56
N GLY A 353 -16.06 3.35 11.39
CA GLY A 353 -15.22 2.14 11.53
C GLY A 353 -15.31 1.15 10.36
N VAL A 354 -16.31 1.27 9.48
CA VAL A 354 -16.48 0.46 8.27
C VAL A 354 -16.44 1.39 7.08
N ASP A 355 -15.52 1.11 6.16
CA ASP A 355 -15.47 1.75 4.85
C ASP A 355 -16.56 1.13 3.95
N PRO A 356 -17.53 1.90 3.41
CA PRO A 356 -18.63 1.33 2.64
C PRO A 356 -18.19 0.53 1.40
N ASN A 357 -17.02 0.84 0.85
CA ASN A 357 -16.47 0.17 -0.32
C ASN A 357 -15.65 -1.09 0.02
N HIS A 358 -15.29 -1.28 1.30
CA HIS A 358 -14.51 -2.43 1.78
C HIS A 358 -15.27 -3.31 2.79
N GLY A 359 -16.37 -2.82 3.38
CA GLY A 359 -17.18 -3.57 4.36
C GLY A 359 -17.67 -4.90 3.80
N TRP A 360 -18.12 -4.93 2.54
CA TRP A 360 -18.53 -6.16 1.86
C TRP A 360 -17.41 -7.18 1.75
N ARG A 361 -16.18 -6.74 1.49
CA ARG A 361 -15.02 -7.62 1.37
C ARG A 361 -14.67 -8.26 2.71
N HIS A 362 -14.72 -7.49 3.79
CA HIS A 362 -14.54 -8.05 5.14
C HIS A 362 -15.66 -9.04 5.47
N ARG A 363 -16.91 -8.65 5.20
CA ARG A 363 -18.08 -9.50 5.43
C ARG A 363 -18.04 -10.79 4.63
N PHE A 364 -17.66 -10.77 3.35
CA PHE A 364 -17.51 -11.96 2.51
C PHE A 364 -16.58 -12.99 3.17
N LYS A 365 -15.45 -12.55 3.74
CA LYS A 365 -14.56 -13.44 4.50
C LYS A 365 -15.21 -13.96 5.77
N THR A 366 -15.91 -13.11 6.53
CA THR A 366 -16.62 -13.53 7.75
C THR A 366 -17.70 -14.57 7.43
N VAL A 367 -18.58 -14.29 6.49
CA VAL A 367 -19.66 -15.18 6.04
C VAL A 367 -19.11 -16.47 5.45
N GLY A 368 -18.07 -16.38 4.62
CA GLY A 368 -17.46 -17.57 4.02
C GLY A 368 -16.81 -18.50 5.04
N ARG A 369 -16.19 -17.95 6.09
CA ARG A 369 -15.68 -18.76 7.22
C ARG A 369 -16.81 -19.43 7.99
N ARG A 370 -17.91 -18.71 8.27
CA ARG A 370 -19.10 -19.28 8.91
C ARG A 370 -19.71 -20.42 8.08
N ALA A 371 -19.64 -20.32 6.75
CA ALA A 371 -20.06 -21.35 5.82
C ALA A 371 -19.04 -22.51 5.67
N GLY A 372 -17.91 -22.50 6.40
CA GLY A 372 -16.89 -23.55 6.30
C GLY A 372 -16.21 -23.62 4.93
N ILE A 373 -16.06 -22.49 4.24
CA ILE A 373 -15.33 -22.41 2.97
C ILE A 373 -13.84 -22.31 3.27
N ASP A 374 -13.05 -23.08 2.52
CA ASP A 374 -11.59 -23.06 2.63
C ASP A 374 -11.00 -21.65 2.45
N GLY A 375 -9.99 -21.34 3.26
CA GLY A 375 -9.35 -20.03 3.28
C GLY A 375 -8.72 -19.64 1.95
N ALA A 376 -8.08 -20.60 1.26
CA ALA A 376 -7.43 -20.38 -0.04
C ALA A 376 -8.47 -20.16 -1.15
N LEU A 377 -9.60 -20.87 -1.13
CA LEU A 377 -10.72 -20.59 -2.03
C LEU A 377 -11.27 -19.18 -1.82
N LEU A 378 -11.49 -18.77 -0.57
CA LEU A 378 -11.92 -17.40 -0.27
C LEU A 378 -10.89 -16.38 -0.74
N ASP A 379 -9.58 -16.65 -0.60
CA ASP A 379 -8.51 -15.76 -1.07
C ASP A 379 -8.48 -15.67 -2.60
N ALA A 380 -8.68 -16.80 -3.29
CA ALA A 380 -8.73 -16.87 -4.74
C ALA A 380 -9.89 -16.05 -5.32
N ILE A 381 -11.10 -16.25 -4.79
CA ILE A 381 -12.31 -15.49 -5.19
C ILE A 381 -12.08 -13.98 -4.96
N GLN A 382 -11.52 -13.62 -3.80
CA GLN A 382 -11.24 -12.22 -3.48
C GLN A 382 -10.07 -11.60 -4.26
N GLY A 383 -9.21 -12.40 -4.88
CA GLY A 383 -7.95 -11.94 -5.48
C GLY A 383 -6.94 -11.45 -4.46
N HIS A 384 -6.82 -12.13 -3.31
CA HIS A 384 -5.72 -11.92 -2.37
C HIS A 384 -4.44 -12.60 -2.86
N ALA A 385 -3.29 -11.99 -2.58
CA ALA A 385 -2.01 -12.55 -2.98
C ALA A 385 -1.71 -13.80 -2.12
N PRO A 386 -1.24 -14.90 -2.73
CA PRO A 386 -0.79 -16.08 -2.01
C PRO A 386 0.22 -15.74 -0.91
N ARG A 387 0.06 -16.33 0.27
CA ARG A 387 0.93 -16.11 1.43
C ARG A 387 2.19 -16.96 1.36
N THR A 388 2.15 -18.06 0.61
CA THR A 388 3.26 -19.00 0.44
C THR A 388 3.54 -19.28 -1.04
N GLU A 389 4.74 -19.75 -1.37
CA GLU A 389 5.06 -20.19 -2.73
C GLU A 389 4.22 -21.41 -3.16
N GLY A 390 3.85 -22.29 -2.21
CA GLY A 390 2.98 -23.44 -2.50
C GLY A 390 1.57 -23.02 -2.95
N GLU A 391 0.99 -22.00 -2.32
CA GLU A 391 -0.29 -21.41 -2.73
C GLU A 391 -0.23 -20.68 -4.09
N ARG A 392 0.96 -20.46 -4.66
CA ARG A 392 1.09 -19.91 -6.03
C ARG A 392 0.95 -20.98 -7.10
N TYR A 393 1.12 -22.26 -6.76
CA TYR A 393 1.10 -23.34 -7.74
C TYR A 393 -0.34 -23.77 -8.05
N GLY A 394 -0.67 -23.84 -9.34
CA GLY A 394 -2.03 -24.13 -9.81
C GLY A 394 -2.92 -22.89 -9.90
N ARG A 395 -4.09 -23.08 -10.50
CA ARG A 395 -5.17 -22.08 -10.53
C ARG A 395 -6.39 -22.68 -9.83
N PHE A 396 -7.25 -21.82 -9.29
CA PHE A 396 -8.60 -22.22 -8.90
C PHE A 396 -9.52 -21.98 -10.10
N PRO A 397 -9.90 -23.02 -10.86
CA PRO A 397 -10.84 -22.85 -11.96
C PRO A 397 -12.26 -22.60 -11.43
N VAL A 398 -13.15 -22.08 -12.29
CA VAL A 398 -14.48 -21.61 -11.88
C VAL A 398 -15.37 -22.74 -11.35
N ASP A 399 -15.22 -23.95 -11.86
CA ASP A 399 -15.88 -25.18 -11.40
C ASP A 399 -15.45 -25.60 -9.98
N VAL A 400 -14.20 -25.34 -9.60
CA VAL A 400 -13.72 -25.54 -8.23
C VAL A 400 -14.22 -24.45 -7.29
N MET A 401 -14.32 -23.20 -7.76
CA MET A 401 -14.79 -22.08 -6.95
C MET A 401 -16.32 -22.03 -6.79
N MET A 402 -17.09 -22.53 -7.76
CA MET A 402 -18.55 -22.44 -7.77
C MET A 402 -19.20 -23.13 -6.55
N PRO A 403 -18.82 -24.35 -6.13
CA PRO A 403 -19.37 -24.97 -4.91
C PRO A 403 -19.13 -24.14 -3.66
N ALA A 404 -17.98 -23.45 -3.57
CA ALA A 404 -17.69 -22.53 -2.46
C ALA A 404 -18.61 -21.31 -2.49
N VAL A 405 -18.74 -20.66 -3.65
CA VAL A 405 -19.66 -19.52 -3.81
C VAL A 405 -21.09 -19.94 -3.47
N ALA A 406 -21.57 -21.08 -3.99
CA ALA A 406 -22.93 -21.58 -3.74
C ALA A 406 -23.21 -21.96 -2.28
N ARG A 407 -22.17 -22.20 -1.47
CA ARG A 407 -22.31 -22.47 -0.03
C ARG A 407 -22.56 -21.19 0.78
N MET A 408 -22.30 -20.02 0.21
CA MET A 408 -22.66 -18.76 0.87
C MET A 408 -24.17 -18.72 1.12
N PRO A 409 -24.63 -18.34 2.33
CA PRO A 409 -26.04 -18.27 2.62
C PRO A 409 -26.75 -17.26 1.71
N ARG A 410 -27.99 -17.56 1.35
CA ARG A 410 -28.84 -16.63 0.62
C ARG A 410 -29.20 -15.45 1.52
N TYR A 411 -29.11 -14.23 1.01
CA TYR A 411 -29.66 -13.05 1.69
C TYR A 411 -31.18 -13.05 1.53
N ASP A 412 -31.88 -13.67 2.49
CA ASP A 412 -33.34 -13.66 2.57
C ASP A 412 -33.82 -12.40 3.29
N LEU A 413 -34.24 -11.40 2.52
CA LEU A 413 -34.69 -10.12 3.05
C LEU A 413 -36.08 -10.18 3.71
N ALA A 414 -36.86 -11.24 3.46
CA ALA A 414 -38.19 -11.43 4.05
C ALA A 414 -38.07 -12.02 5.45
N LYS A 415 -37.19 -13.02 5.62
CA LYS A 415 -36.95 -13.68 6.91
C LYS A 415 -36.35 -12.75 7.96
N GLU A 416 -35.40 -11.89 7.57
CA GLU A 416 -34.77 -10.93 8.50
C GLU A 416 -35.76 -9.89 9.06
N ARG A 417 -36.85 -9.54 8.35
CA ARG A 417 -37.91 -8.69 8.92
C ARG A 417 -38.65 -9.32 10.09
N GLN A 418 -38.79 -10.65 10.08
CA GLN A 418 -39.52 -11.39 11.12
C GLN A 418 -38.65 -11.53 12.37
N ASP A 419 -37.35 -11.79 12.18
CA ASP A 419 -36.39 -11.95 13.28
C ASP A 419 -36.03 -10.61 13.95
N ALA A 420 -36.18 -9.48 13.24
CA ALA A 420 -35.89 -8.14 13.77
C ALA A 420 -36.97 -7.56 14.72
N GLY A 421 -38.15 -8.18 14.82
CA GLY A 421 -39.27 -7.73 15.67
C GLY A 421 -39.82 -6.32 15.36
N PRO A 422 -41.04 -5.97 15.80
CA PRO A 422 -41.48 -4.56 15.79
C PRO A 422 -40.71 -3.82 16.88
N GLY A 423 -39.76 -2.99 16.48
CA GLY A 423 -39.02 -2.09 17.37
C GLY A 423 -39.85 -0.94 17.91
#